data_AF-A0AAU2PTS5-F1
#
_entry.id   AF-A0AAU2PTS5-F1
#
_cell.length_a   1.000
_cell.length_b   1.000
_cell.length_c   1.000
_cell.angle_alpha   90.00
_cell.angle_beta   90.00
_cell.angle_gamma   90.00
#
_symmetry.space_group_name_H-M   'P 1'
#
loop_
_entity.id
_entity.type
_entity.pdbx_description
1 polymer ?
#
loop_
_entity_poly.entity_id
_entity_poly.type
_entity_poly.pdbx_seq_one_letter_code
_entity_poly.pdbx_strand_id
1 'polypeptide(L)'
;MYETSAAVATACWPLASSAETDGLRELADDDGLTGFMPPALPDAAWVLHSMYEHELGPFAMSYVEYQRAFLNRKSTEPEIIPGLDPAEVFTDPSNTFAPSRGEHPGPRWHRLRWSELARRTGDPVAPEGHLPCYMTFPSLREPGGWPLGITGASEGSLDRADWNRLIEILTEHSPQGADTRCLAYYTPLGQGAEEFENLHVRAGRLGDAKALYDHPDEGGWTPSNFWAHDRSWVLCTDYDLWATKLAGPTPLVEALLGDAEIEAVRLPWAH
;
A
#
# COMPACT_ATOMS: atom_id res chain seq x y z
N MET A 1 3.68 10.96 -31.38
CA MET A 1 4.42 10.12 -30.43
C MET A 1 3.57 10.07 -29.18
N TYR A 2 3.11 8.89 -28.78
CA TYR A 2 2.41 8.75 -27.50
C TYR A 2 3.48 8.83 -26.41
N GLU A 3 3.37 9.83 -25.55
CA GLU A 3 4.19 9.95 -24.35
C GLU A 3 3.87 8.76 -23.43
N THR A 4 4.88 8.06 -22.93
CA THR A 4 4.67 6.90 -22.05
C THR A 4 4.29 7.38 -20.65
N SER A 5 3.55 6.56 -19.89
CA SER A 5 3.17 6.89 -18.49
C SER A 5 4.38 7.31 -17.65
N ALA A 6 5.51 6.60 -17.81
CA ALA A 6 6.78 6.91 -17.15
C ALA A 6 7.34 8.30 -17.53
N ALA A 7 7.27 8.70 -18.81
CA ALA A 7 7.75 10.01 -19.25
C ALA A 7 6.89 11.14 -18.67
N VAL A 8 5.57 10.94 -18.62
CA VAL A 8 4.64 11.88 -17.97
C VAL A 8 4.93 11.98 -16.47
N ALA A 9 5.14 10.86 -15.79
CA ALA A 9 5.47 10.83 -14.37
C ALA A 9 6.73 11.66 -14.08
N THR A 10 7.80 11.46 -14.84
CA THR A 10 9.06 12.22 -14.66
C THR A 10 8.90 13.71 -14.94
N ALA A 11 8.11 14.09 -15.94
CA ALA A 11 7.88 15.50 -16.25
C ALA A 11 7.01 16.20 -15.19
N CYS A 12 6.00 15.52 -14.64
CA CYS A 12 5.07 16.07 -13.66
C CYS A 12 5.60 16.04 -12.21
N TRP A 13 6.57 15.16 -11.91
CA TRP A 13 7.11 14.95 -10.56
C TRP A 13 8.63 15.04 -10.51
N PRO A 14 9.22 16.23 -10.80
CA PRO A 14 10.65 16.44 -10.61
C PRO A 14 11.08 16.28 -9.15
N LEU A 15 12.37 16.01 -8.96
CA LEU A 15 13.00 16.03 -7.65
C LEU A 15 12.88 17.42 -7.01
N ALA A 16 12.62 17.43 -5.71
CA ALA A 16 12.60 18.60 -4.85
C ALA A 16 13.78 18.54 -3.86
N SER A 17 13.98 19.62 -3.12
CA SER A 17 14.98 19.67 -2.05
C SER A 17 14.58 18.75 -0.90
N SER A 18 15.54 18.01 -0.33
CA SER A 18 15.31 17.21 0.89
C SER A 18 14.80 18.06 2.05
N ALA A 19 15.23 19.33 2.15
CA ALA A 19 14.73 20.29 3.15
C ALA A 19 13.21 20.50 3.16
N GLU A 20 12.47 20.09 2.12
CA GLU A 20 11.01 20.11 2.14
C GLU A 20 10.40 19.16 3.19
N THR A 21 11.17 18.18 3.70
CA THR A 21 10.73 17.31 4.80
C THR A 21 10.90 17.91 6.19
N ASP A 22 11.58 19.05 6.34
CA ASP A 22 11.87 19.65 7.66
C ASP A 22 10.58 19.86 8.46
N GLY A 23 9.52 20.32 7.78
CA GLY A 23 8.20 20.50 8.40
C GLY A 23 7.50 19.20 8.79
N LEU A 24 7.80 18.06 8.14
CA LEU A 24 7.30 16.75 8.53
C LEU A 24 8.09 16.18 9.71
N ARG A 25 9.42 16.36 9.71
CA ARG A 25 10.29 16.00 10.84
C ARG A 25 9.85 16.68 12.13
N GLU A 26 9.58 17.99 12.07
CA GLU A 26 9.04 18.73 13.21
C GLU A 26 7.64 18.26 13.63
N LEU A 27 6.80 17.89 12.66
CA LEU A 27 5.42 17.48 12.90
C LEU A 27 5.31 16.07 13.52
N ALA A 28 6.11 15.13 13.03
CA ALA A 28 6.12 13.74 13.44
C ALA A 28 7.06 13.45 14.63
N ASP A 29 8.02 14.35 14.89
CA ASP A 29 9.13 14.10 15.83
C ASP A 29 9.92 12.82 15.47
N ASP A 30 10.18 12.64 14.17
CA ASP A 30 10.75 11.43 13.57
C ASP A 30 11.84 11.78 12.54
N ASP A 31 12.83 10.91 12.34
CA ASP A 31 13.90 11.10 11.35
C ASP A 31 13.48 10.79 9.90
N GLY A 32 12.36 10.08 9.73
CA GLY A 32 11.76 9.70 8.47
C GLY A 32 12.22 8.34 7.94
N LEU A 33 12.94 7.54 8.73
CA LEU A 33 13.54 6.28 8.27
C LEU A 33 12.50 5.31 7.73
N THR A 34 11.33 5.18 8.34
CA THR A 34 10.22 4.35 7.82
C THR A 34 9.10 5.20 7.20
N GLY A 35 9.14 6.52 7.37
CA GLY A 35 8.09 7.47 7.03
C GLY A 35 7.85 8.43 8.20
N PHE A 36 7.39 9.64 7.93
CA PHE A 36 7.05 10.63 8.95
C PHE A 36 5.61 10.44 9.40
N MET A 37 5.38 9.70 10.49
CA MET A 37 4.02 9.43 10.98
C MET A 37 3.38 10.72 11.57
N PRO A 38 2.36 11.32 10.93
CA PRO A 38 1.77 12.56 11.43
C PRO A 38 0.83 12.28 12.62
N PRO A 39 0.56 13.27 13.49
CA PRO A 39 -0.63 13.27 14.33
C PRO A 39 -1.90 13.52 13.49
N ALA A 40 -3.10 13.41 14.08
CA ALA A 40 -4.36 13.31 13.34
C ALA A 40 -4.74 14.54 12.49
N LEU A 41 -4.68 15.74 13.05
CA LEU A 41 -4.86 17.08 12.44
C LEU A 41 -5.99 17.34 11.41
N PRO A 42 -7.19 17.77 11.86
CA PRO A 42 -7.79 17.55 13.19
C PRO A 42 -8.28 16.11 13.42
N ASP A 43 -8.25 15.24 12.42
CA ASP A 43 -8.81 13.89 12.48
C ASP A 43 -8.01 12.95 11.57
N ALA A 44 -8.02 11.64 11.86
CA ALA A 44 -7.30 10.67 11.06
C ALA A 44 -8.03 9.34 10.90
N ALA A 45 -7.77 8.71 9.76
CA ALA A 45 -8.14 7.33 9.49
C ALA A 45 -6.97 6.57 8.85
N TRP A 46 -7.04 5.26 8.95
CA TRP A 46 -6.07 4.32 8.40
C TRP A 46 -6.72 3.60 7.22
N VAL A 47 -6.17 3.81 6.03
CA VAL A 47 -6.49 3.04 4.83
C VAL A 47 -5.84 1.67 4.95
N LEU A 48 -6.66 0.62 5.04
CA LEU A 48 -6.20 -0.75 5.11
C LEU A 48 -5.85 -1.24 3.70
N HIS A 49 -4.61 -1.65 3.48
CA HIS A 49 -4.15 -2.05 2.15
C HIS A 49 -4.91 -3.29 1.65
N SER A 50 -5.12 -3.35 0.35
CA SER A 50 -5.87 -4.42 -0.31
C SER A 50 -5.39 -5.81 0.03
N MET A 51 -6.33 -6.68 0.38
CA MET A 51 -6.17 -8.13 0.32
C MET A 51 -7.05 -8.69 -0.78
N TYR A 52 -6.69 -9.86 -1.31
CA TYR A 52 -7.43 -10.51 -2.37
C TYR A 52 -7.67 -11.98 -2.04
N GLU A 53 -8.84 -12.49 -2.44
CA GLU A 53 -9.19 -13.91 -2.33
C GLU A 53 -9.37 -14.53 -3.72
N HIS A 54 -8.71 -15.66 -3.98
CA HIS A 54 -8.79 -16.39 -5.23
C HIS A 54 -9.94 -17.39 -5.22
N GLU A 55 -10.75 -17.44 -6.28
CA GLU A 55 -11.94 -18.31 -6.39
C GLU A 55 -11.68 -19.80 -6.15
N LEU A 56 -10.51 -20.29 -6.56
CA LEU A 56 -10.11 -21.70 -6.43
C LEU A 56 -9.08 -21.95 -5.34
N GLY A 57 -8.57 -20.88 -4.72
CA GLY A 57 -7.46 -20.98 -3.79
C GLY A 57 -7.93 -21.54 -2.44
N PRO A 58 -7.41 -22.69 -1.98
CA PRO A 58 -7.82 -23.25 -0.69
C PRO A 58 -7.36 -22.38 0.48
N PHE A 59 -8.23 -22.28 1.49
CA PHE A 59 -7.88 -21.64 2.76
C PHE A 59 -6.97 -22.51 3.64
N ALA A 60 -7.02 -23.84 3.46
CA ALA A 60 -6.33 -24.81 4.31
C ALA A 60 -4.91 -25.19 3.87
N MET A 61 -4.46 -24.71 2.70
CA MET A 61 -3.09 -24.90 2.22
C MET A 61 -2.42 -23.53 2.21
N SER A 62 -1.23 -23.43 2.78
CA SER A 62 -0.45 -22.19 2.79
C SER A 62 0.27 -21.94 1.46
N TYR A 63 0.63 -20.68 1.20
CA TYR A 63 1.45 -20.30 0.05
C TYR A 63 2.77 -21.09 0.01
N VAL A 64 3.47 -21.23 1.14
CA VAL A 64 4.75 -21.95 1.19
C VAL A 64 4.58 -23.45 0.93
N GLU A 65 3.49 -24.06 1.38
CA GLU A 65 3.19 -25.47 1.06
C GLU A 65 2.96 -25.65 -0.44
N TYR A 66 2.19 -24.76 -1.07
CA TYR A 66 1.99 -24.77 -2.51
C TYR A 66 3.29 -24.52 -3.28
N GLN A 67 4.10 -23.54 -2.86
CA GLN A 67 5.40 -23.24 -3.46
C GLN A 67 6.33 -24.46 -3.39
N ARG A 68 6.41 -25.14 -2.25
CA ARG A 68 7.19 -26.37 -2.09
C ARG A 68 6.64 -27.50 -2.96
N ALA A 69 5.32 -27.66 -3.04
CA ALA A 69 4.71 -28.66 -3.90
C ALA A 69 5.02 -28.38 -5.37
N PHE A 70 4.95 -27.12 -5.80
CA PHE A 70 5.24 -26.68 -7.17
C PHE A 70 6.70 -26.93 -7.55
N LEU A 71 7.66 -26.54 -6.70
CA LEU A 71 9.09 -26.71 -6.97
C LEU A 71 9.52 -28.18 -7.01
N ASN A 72 8.83 -29.06 -6.28
CA ASN A 72 9.13 -30.50 -6.26
C ASN A 72 8.32 -31.31 -7.28
N ARG A 73 7.35 -30.69 -7.97
CA ARG A 73 6.43 -31.37 -8.90
C ARG A 73 7.16 -31.81 -10.16
N LYS A 74 6.89 -33.03 -10.61
CA LYS A 74 7.31 -33.50 -11.94
C LYS A 74 6.26 -33.15 -12.98
N SER A 75 6.68 -32.87 -14.21
CA SER A 75 5.78 -32.50 -15.31
C SER A 75 4.70 -33.55 -15.63
N THR A 76 4.91 -34.80 -15.23
CA THR A 76 3.96 -35.92 -15.42
C THR A 76 2.95 -36.10 -14.29
N GLU A 77 3.10 -35.36 -13.19
CA GLU A 77 2.21 -35.46 -12.03
C GLU A 77 0.95 -34.60 -12.23
N PRO A 78 -0.19 -34.98 -11.63
CA PRO A 78 -1.41 -34.17 -11.65
C PRO A 78 -1.18 -32.74 -11.15
N GLU A 79 -2.11 -31.85 -11.49
CA GLU A 79 -2.15 -30.50 -10.93
C GLU A 79 -2.26 -30.56 -9.40
N ILE A 80 -1.55 -29.67 -8.70
CA ILE A 80 -1.56 -29.60 -7.23
C ILE A 80 -2.96 -29.20 -6.75
N ILE A 81 -3.50 -28.14 -7.37
CA ILE A 81 -4.87 -27.68 -7.21
C ILE A 81 -5.50 -27.68 -8.60
N PRO A 82 -6.52 -28.50 -8.86
CA PRO A 82 -7.17 -28.58 -10.18
C PRO A 82 -7.68 -27.21 -10.66
N GLY A 83 -7.24 -26.79 -11.85
CA GLY A 83 -7.68 -25.54 -12.50
C GLY A 83 -7.04 -24.25 -11.97
N LEU A 84 -6.12 -24.33 -11.01
CA LEU A 84 -5.32 -23.18 -10.55
C LEU A 84 -4.02 -23.14 -11.35
N ASP A 85 -3.85 -22.12 -12.19
CA ASP A 85 -2.60 -21.88 -12.90
C ASP A 85 -1.56 -21.31 -11.92
N PRO A 86 -0.35 -21.90 -11.79
CA PRO A 86 0.74 -21.32 -11.01
C PRO A 86 1.06 -19.87 -11.37
N ALA A 87 0.84 -19.44 -12.62
CA ALA A 87 1.04 -18.05 -13.04
C ALA A 87 0.03 -17.06 -12.45
N GLU A 88 -1.06 -17.55 -11.86
CA GLU A 88 -2.03 -16.73 -11.13
C GLU A 88 -1.70 -16.58 -9.64
N VAL A 89 -0.73 -17.37 -9.16
CA VAL A 89 -0.21 -17.33 -7.78
C VAL A 89 1.15 -16.65 -7.73
N PHE A 90 2.02 -16.94 -8.70
CA PHE A 90 3.39 -16.43 -8.74
C PHE A 90 3.50 -15.32 -9.79
N THR A 91 4.03 -14.15 -9.39
CA THR A 91 4.40 -13.06 -10.31
C THR A 91 5.30 -13.55 -11.45
N ASP A 92 6.21 -14.47 -11.13
CA ASP A 92 7.07 -15.14 -12.08
C ASP A 92 7.18 -16.63 -11.70
N PRO A 93 6.55 -17.55 -12.44
CA PRO A 93 6.68 -18.99 -12.17
C PRO A 93 8.12 -19.52 -12.27
N SER A 94 9.03 -18.81 -12.96
CA SER A 94 10.46 -19.14 -13.02
C SER A 94 11.24 -18.62 -11.81
N ASN A 95 10.68 -17.64 -11.08
CA ASN A 95 11.20 -17.12 -9.83
C ASN A 95 10.06 -16.92 -8.83
N THR A 96 9.66 -17.98 -8.14
CA THR A 96 8.54 -17.97 -7.18
C THR A 96 8.80 -17.13 -5.91
N PHE A 97 9.95 -16.46 -5.84
CA PHE A 97 10.32 -15.50 -4.80
C PHE A 97 10.27 -14.05 -5.28
N ALA A 98 9.92 -13.81 -6.54
CA ALA A 98 9.76 -12.45 -7.06
C ALA A 98 8.66 -11.71 -6.28
N PRO A 99 8.91 -10.47 -5.82
CA PRO A 99 7.91 -9.69 -5.08
C PRO A 99 6.69 -9.39 -5.95
N SER A 100 5.53 -9.25 -5.31
CA SER A 100 4.33 -8.70 -5.96
C SER A 100 4.56 -7.21 -6.27
N ARG A 101 3.94 -6.72 -7.35
CA ARG A 101 4.07 -5.32 -7.81
C ARG A 101 2.96 -4.39 -7.30
N GLY A 102 2.19 -4.80 -6.28
CA GLY A 102 1.08 -4.00 -5.77
C GLY A 102 -0.03 -3.78 -6.81
N GLU A 103 -0.21 -4.68 -7.76
CA GLU A 103 -1.31 -4.62 -8.73
C GLU A 103 -2.38 -5.68 -8.40
N HIS A 104 -3.58 -5.48 -8.96
CA HIS A 104 -4.66 -6.45 -8.86
C HIS A 104 -4.18 -7.82 -9.36
N PRO A 105 -4.23 -8.91 -8.57
CA PRO A 105 -3.51 -10.14 -8.89
C PRO A 105 -4.08 -10.92 -10.10
N GLY A 106 -5.31 -10.60 -10.53
CA GLY A 106 -5.90 -11.13 -11.77
C GLY A 106 -7.42 -11.27 -11.69
N PRO A 107 -8.09 -11.67 -12.77
CA PRO A 107 -9.55 -11.64 -12.86
C PRO A 107 -10.29 -12.65 -11.95
N ARG A 108 -9.61 -13.71 -11.48
CA ARG A 108 -10.16 -14.69 -10.52
C ARG A 108 -9.85 -14.35 -9.06
N TRP A 109 -9.27 -13.18 -8.83
CA TRP A 109 -9.04 -12.63 -7.51
C TRP A 109 -10.10 -11.58 -7.23
N HIS A 110 -10.72 -11.65 -6.06
CA HIS A 110 -11.73 -10.70 -5.59
C HIS A 110 -11.19 -9.93 -4.40
N ARG A 111 -11.58 -8.65 -4.28
CA ARG A 111 -11.21 -7.85 -3.10
C ARG A 111 -11.73 -8.51 -1.83
N LEU A 112 -10.83 -8.87 -0.93
CA LEU A 112 -11.14 -9.38 0.40
C LEU A 112 -11.03 -8.22 1.40
N ARG A 113 -12.15 -7.87 2.03
CA ARG A 113 -12.16 -6.84 3.09
C ARG A 113 -11.52 -7.39 4.37
N TRP A 114 -10.77 -6.56 5.08
CA TRP A 114 -10.21 -6.88 6.40
C TRP A 114 -11.30 -7.22 7.40
N SER A 115 -12.38 -6.44 7.43
CA SER A 115 -13.57 -6.70 8.25
C SER A 115 -14.23 -8.04 7.94
N GLU A 116 -14.24 -8.45 6.68
CA GLU A 116 -14.73 -9.76 6.29
C GLU A 116 -13.83 -10.89 6.80
N LEU A 117 -12.52 -10.76 6.61
CA LEU A 117 -11.55 -11.74 7.08
C LEU A 117 -11.56 -11.86 8.61
N ALA A 118 -11.56 -10.73 9.32
CA ALA A 118 -11.69 -10.64 10.77
C ALA A 118 -12.92 -11.41 11.29
N ARG A 119 -14.07 -11.26 10.63
CA ARG A 119 -15.29 -12.00 10.99
C ARG A 119 -15.16 -13.51 10.75
N ARG A 120 -14.46 -13.93 9.69
CA ARG A 120 -14.24 -15.34 9.36
C ARG A 120 -13.31 -16.03 10.36
N THR A 121 -12.27 -15.33 10.82
CA THR A 121 -11.25 -15.89 11.72
C THR A 121 -11.53 -15.66 13.21
N GLY A 122 -12.30 -14.63 13.54
CA GLY A 122 -12.48 -14.14 14.91
C GLY A 122 -11.37 -13.19 15.38
N ASP A 123 -10.39 -12.88 14.52
CA ASP A 123 -9.36 -11.87 14.80
C ASP A 123 -9.94 -10.44 14.71
N PRO A 124 -9.35 -9.44 15.38
CA PRO A 124 -9.71 -8.04 15.17
C PRO A 124 -9.16 -7.50 13.84
N VAL A 125 -9.83 -6.51 13.25
CA VAL A 125 -9.33 -5.77 12.08
C VAL A 125 -8.02 -5.03 12.39
N ALA A 126 -7.84 -4.57 13.64
CA ALA A 126 -6.58 -4.10 14.18
C ALA A 126 -6.58 -4.39 15.68
N PRO A 127 -5.62 -5.18 16.21
CA PRO A 127 -5.50 -5.39 17.64
C PRO A 127 -5.28 -4.07 18.37
N GLU A 128 -5.95 -3.88 19.52
CA GLU A 128 -5.77 -2.68 20.33
C GLU A 128 -4.29 -2.47 20.69
N GLY A 129 -3.82 -1.22 20.60
CA GLY A 129 -2.43 -0.85 20.84
C GLY A 129 -1.46 -1.22 19.72
N HIS A 130 -1.92 -1.83 18.63
CA HIS A 130 -1.09 -2.20 17.48
C HIS A 130 -1.57 -1.49 16.22
N LEU A 131 -0.61 -1.10 15.38
CA LEU A 131 -0.89 -0.62 14.03
C LEU A 131 -1.13 -1.81 13.09
N PRO A 132 -1.89 -1.65 12.00
CA PRO A 132 -2.07 -2.71 11.00
C PRO A 132 -0.74 -3.13 10.37
N CYS A 133 -0.31 -4.36 10.60
CA CYS A 133 0.97 -4.91 10.15
C CYS A 133 0.93 -6.44 10.13
N TYR A 134 2.09 -7.10 10.00
CA TYR A 134 2.21 -8.57 10.01
C TYR A 134 1.60 -9.29 11.23
N MET A 135 1.26 -8.56 12.30
CA MET A 135 0.65 -9.10 13.51
C MET A 135 -0.89 -9.07 13.52
N THR A 136 -1.55 -8.48 12.51
CA THR A 136 -3.00 -8.25 12.58
C THR A 136 -3.85 -9.52 12.55
N PHE A 137 -3.50 -10.52 11.72
CA PHE A 137 -4.25 -11.78 11.61
C PHE A 137 -3.44 -12.96 12.16
N PRO A 138 -3.26 -13.06 13.50
CA PRO A 138 -2.41 -14.08 14.10
C PRO A 138 -2.94 -15.50 13.89
N SER A 139 -4.25 -15.69 13.70
CA SER A 139 -4.84 -17.01 13.44
C SER A 139 -4.41 -17.59 12.08
N LEU A 140 -4.04 -16.72 11.13
CA LEU A 140 -3.56 -17.09 9.78
C LEU A 140 -2.05 -17.22 9.71
N ARG A 141 -1.36 -16.93 10.82
CA ARG A 141 0.08 -17.00 10.92
C ARG A 141 0.50 -18.46 11.10
N GLU A 142 0.27 -19.27 10.08
CA GLU A 142 0.92 -20.56 9.98
C GLU A 142 2.42 -20.35 9.70
N PRO A 143 3.29 -21.30 10.07
CA PRO A 143 4.71 -21.27 9.69
C PRO A 143 4.93 -21.17 8.17
N GLY A 144 3.89 -21.43 7.36
CA GLY A 144 3.90 -21.39 5.89
C GLY A 144 3.35 -20.09 5.25
N GLY A 145 3.06 -19.05 6.04
CA GLY A 145 2.52 -17.79 5.52
C GLY A 145 1.01 -17.81 5.29
N TRP A 146 0.51 -16.85 4.51
CA TRP A 146 -0.91 -16.71 4.19
C TRP A 146 -1.49 -17.97 3.54
N PRO A 147 -2.80 -18.26 3.73
CA PRO A 147 -3.51 -19.23 2.92
C PRO A 147 -3.28 -18.99 1.42
N LEU A 148 -3.13 -20.05 0.62
CA LEU A 148 -2.86 -19.96 -0.82
C LEU A 148 -3.93 -19.15 -1.55
N GLY A 149 -5.19 -19.27 -1.12
CA GLY A 149 -6.28 -18.49 -1.67
C GLY A 149 -6.32 -17.03 -1.25
N ILE A 150 -5.40 -16.55 -0.42
CA ILE A 150 -5.36 -15.17 0.04
C ILE A 150 -4.03 -14.53 -0.32
N THR A 151 -4.10 -13.40 -1.01
CA THR A 151 -2.98 -12.47 -1.10
C THR A 151 -3.15 -11.45 0.02
N GLY A 152 -2.20 -11.46 0.95
CA GLY A 152 -2.16 -10.51 2.05
C GLY A 152 -1.95 -9.07 1.59
N ALA A 153 -2.12 -8.15 2.53
CA ALA A 153 -1.87 -6.73 2.31
C ALA A 153 -0.41 -6.49 1.92
N SER A 154 -0.19 -5.55 1.00
CA SER A 154 1.16 -5.12 0.64
C SER A 154 1.78 -4.32 1.79
N GLU A 155 3.03 -4.63 2.11
CA GLU A 155 3.80 -3.92 3.13
C GLU A 155 4.39 -2.64 2.54
N GLY A 156 4.27 -1.52 3.26
CA GLY A 156 4.89 -0.24 2.91
C GLY A 156 4.33 0.46 1.66
N SER A 157 3.36 -0.12 0.95
CA SER A 157 2.80 0.45 -0.28
C SER A 157 1.32 0.13 -0.47
N LEU A 158 0.58 1.10 -1.00
CA LEU A 158 -0.76 0.86 -1.53
C LEU A 158 -0.68 0.13 -2.87
N ASP A 159 -1.75 -0.60 -3.18
CA ASP A 159 -1.94 -1.10 -4.53
C ASP A 159 -2.37 0.03 -5.48
N ARG A 160 -2.27 -0.18 -6.79
CA ARG A 160 -2.60 0.86 -7.79
C ARG A 160 -4.05 1.34 -7.69
N ALA A 161 -4.99 0.45 -7.39
CA ALA A 161 -6.42 0.79 -7.35
C ALA A 161 -6.73 1.69 -6.15
N ASP A 162 -6.25 1.32 -4.97
CA ASP A 162 -6.38 2.09 -3.74
C ASP A 162 -5.63 3.42 -3.84
N TRP A 163 -4.42 3.44 -4.41
CA TRP A 163 -3.70 4.69 -4.68
C TRP A 163 -4.53 5.63 -5.56
N ASN A 164 -5.02 5.12 -6.70
CA ASN A 164 -5.80 5.94 -7.63
C ASN A 164 -7.09 6.48 -7.01
N ARG A 165 -7.81 5.64 -6.24
CA ARG A 165 -9.04 6.05 -5.56
C ARG A 165 -8.76 7.04 -4.44
N LEU A 166 -7.66 6.87 -3.69
CA LEU A 166 -7.24 7.82 -2.66
C LEU A 166 -6.91 9.19 -3.26
N ILE A 167 -6.21 9.23 -4.41
CA ILE A 167 -5.94 10.49 -5.13
C ILE A 167 -7.25 11.18 -5.58
N GLU A 168 -8.26 10.43 -6.00
CA GLU A 168 -9.58 11.00 -6.35
C GLU A 168 -10.24 11.66 -5.13
N ILE A 169 -10.29 10.96 -4.00
CA ILE A 169 -10.86 11.49 -2.75
C ILE A 169 -10.10 12.75 -2.30
N LEU A 170 -8.76 12.71 -2.32
CA LEU A 170 -7.94 13.88 -1.99
C LEU A 170 -8.20 15.05 -2.95
N THR A 171 -8.40 14.76 -4.24
CA THR A 171 -8.70 15.78 -5.26
C THR A 171 -10.05 16.44 -5.00
N GLU A 172 -11.07 15.66 -4.61
CA GLU A 172 -12.40 16.18 -4.30
C GLU A 172 -12.41 17.06 -3.04
N HIS A 173 -11.53 16.78 -2.09
CA HIS A 173 -11.51 17.41 -0.77
C HIS A 173 -10.39 18.44 -0.55
N SER A 174 -9.47 18.61 -1.51
CA SER A 174 -8.44 19.64 -1.45
C SER A 174 -8.98 20.99 -1.96
N PRO A 175 -8.68 22.13 -1.30
CA PRO A 175 -9.23 23.43 -1.70
C PRO A 175 -8.93 23.85 -3.15
N GLN A 176 -7.79 23.43 -3.70
CA GLN A 176 -7.37 23.71 -5.08
C GLN A 176 -7.62 22.51 -6.01
N GLY A 177 -8.31 21.48 -5.53
CA GLY A 177 -8.59 20.26 -6.26
C GLY A 177 -7.35 19.65 -6.91
N ALA A 178 -7.43 19.39 -8.22
CA ALA A 178 -6.34 18.81 -9.00
C ALA A 178 -5.08 19.69 -9.07
N ASP A 179 -5.23 21.02 -8.89
CA ASP A 179 -4.11 21.96 -8.94
C ASP A 179 -3.37 22.09 -7.60
N THR A 180 -3.83 21.38 -6.56
CA THR A 180 -3.17 21.36 -5.24
C THR A 180 -1.72 20.93 -5.39
N ARG A 181 -0.80 21.80 -4.99
CA ARG A 181 0.64 21.50 -4.97
C ARG A 181 0.90 20.48 -3.87
N CYS A 182 1.58 19.39 -4.22
CA CYS A 182 1.87 18.29 -3.32
C CYS A 182 3.35 17.92 -3.36
N LEU A 183 3.78 17.24 -2.31
CA LEU A 183 5.09 16.60 -2.24
C LEU A 183 4.93 15.11 -1.93
N ALA A 184 5.87 14.33 -2.43
CA ALA A 184 5.96 12.88 -2.27
C ALA A 184 7.35 12.53 -1.77
N TYR A 185 7.44 11.95 -0.58
CA TYR A 185 8.68 11.47 0.03
C TYR A 185 8.70 9.94 -0.03
N TYR A 186 9.86 9.39 -0.35
CA TYR A 186 10.10 7.95 -0.40
C TYR A 186 11.18 7.59 0.61
N THR A 187 10.87 6.64 1.50
CA THR A 187 11.83 6.16 2.50
C THR A 187 13.09 5.57 1.84
N PRO A 188 14.28 5.83 2.40
CA PRO A 188 15.52 5.17 1.98
C PRO A 188 15.44 3.63 2.11
N LEU A 189 14.62 3.09 3.02
CA LEU A 189 14.41 1.64 3.15
C LEU A 189 13.74 1.04 1.91
N GLY A 190 12.74 1.72 1.34
CA GLY A 190 12.04 1.29 0.14
C GLY A 190 12.87 1.43 -1.13
N GLN A 191 13.77 2.41 -1.16
CA GLN A 191 14.68 2.62 -2.29
C GLN A 191 16.00 1.83 -2.18
N GLY A 192 16.25 1.15 -1.05
CA GLY A 192 17.54 0.50 -0.80
C GLY A 192 18.71 1.48 -0.77
N ALA A 193 18.47 2.72 -0.33
CA ALA A 193 19.43 3.80 -0.39
C ALA A 193 20.59 3.58 0.60
N GLU A 194 21.80 3.92 0.16
CA GLU A 194 22.99 3.96 1.02
C GLU A 194 23.18 5.34 1.70
N GLU A 195 22.44 6.36 1.25
CA GLU A 195 22.49 7.74 1.73
C GLU A 195 21.18 8.11 2.46
N PHE A 196 21.30 8.40 3.77
CA PHE A 196 20.15 8.70 4.65
C PHE A 196 19.97 10.21 4.92
N GLU A 197 20.93 11.03 4.52
CA GLU A 197 20.93 12.48 4.78
C GLU A 197 20.27 13.28 3.65
N ASN A 198 20.24 12.73 2.42
CA ASN A 198 19.65 13.37 1.26
C ASN A 198 18.31 12.71 0.92
N LEU A 199 17.29 13.06 1.70
CA LEU A 199 15.96 12.46 1.59
C LEU A 199 15.34 12.67 0.19
N HIS A 200 14.81 11.59 -0.36
CA HIS A 200 14.26 11.57 -1.72
C HIS A 200 12.84 12.12 -1.75
N VAL A 201 12.70 13.33 -2.30
CA VAL A 201 11.44 14.05 -2.37
C VAL A 201 11.14 14.47 -3.79
N ARG A 202 9.88 14.36 -4.20
CA ARG A 202 9.34 14.90 -5.45
C ARG A 202 8.27 15.93 -5.18
N ALA A 203 8.12 16.88 -6.09
CA ALA A 203 7.05 17.89 -6.02
C ALA A 203 6.26 17.91 -7.31
N GLY A 204 4.93 18.06 -7.21
CA GLY A 204 4.02 18.03 -8.34
C GLY A 204 2.63 18.54 -7.99
N ARG A 205 1.65 18.26 -8.85
CA ARG A 205 0.24 18.58 -8.62
C ARG A 205 -0.53 17.32 -8.29
N LEU A 206 -1.52 17.44 -7.42
CA LEU A 206 -2.39 16.33 -7.01
C LEU A 206 -3.05 15.60 -8.19
N GLY A 207 -3.50 16.34 -9.21
CA GLY A 207 -4.12 15.77 -10.40
C GLY A 207 -3.19 14.85 -11.21
N ASP A 208 -1.87 15.00 -11.05
CA ASP A 208 -0.87 14.17 -11.72
C ASP A 208 -0.36 13.03 -10.81
N ALA A 209 -0.85 12.92 -9.56
CA ALA A 209 -0.30 12.00 -8.56
C ALA A 209 -0.50 10.52 -8.89
N LYS A 210 -1.52 10.18 -9.68
CA LYS A 210 -1.70 8.80 -10.19
C LYS A 210 -0.48 8.31 -10.99
N ALA A 211 0.21 9.22 -11.67
CA ALA A 211 1.40 8.90 -12.46
C ALA A 211 2.63 8.54 -11.61
N LEU A 212 2.66 8.90 -10.31
CA LEU A 212 3.77 8.52 -9.41
C LEU A 212 3.96 7.01 -9.35
N TYR A 213 2.89 6.23 -9.49
CA TYR A 213 2.93 4.77 -9.49
C TYR A 213 3.80 4.21 -10.64
N ASP A 214 3.85 4.90 -11.77
CA ASP A 214 4.63 4.52 -12.95
C ASP A 214 5.97 5.27 -13.05
N HIS A 215 6.35 6.00 -12.00
CA HIS A 215 7.60 6.76 -12.03
C HIS A 215 8.80 5.80 -12.06
N PRO A 216 9.69 5.89 -13.05
CA PRO A 216 10.71 4.87 -13.31
C PRO A 216 11.72 4.70 -12.16
N ASP A 217 11.99 5.77 -11.42
CA ASP A 217 12.94 5.75 -10.30
C ASP A 217 12.35 5.20 -9.00
N GLU A 218 11.02 5.01 -8.90
CA GLU A 218 10.36 4.67 -7.62
C GLU A 218 10.07 3.18 -7.46
N GLY A 219 10.50 2.35 -8.42
CA GLY A 219 10.42 0.89 -8.29
C GLY A 219 9.00 0.32 -8.17
N GLY A 220 7.96 1.11 -8.47
CA GLY A 220 6.56 0.72 -8.29
C GLY A 220 6.01 0.94 -6.88
N TRP A 221 6.75 1.61 -5.99
CA TRP A 221 6.29 1.98 -4.65
C TRP A 221 5.39 3.22 -4.69
N THR A 222 4.38 3.27 -3.83
CA THR A 222 3.74 4.54 -3.47
C THR A 222 4.62 5.33 -2.50
N PRO A 223 4.50 6.67 -2.44
CA PRO A 223 5.26 7.47 -1.49
C PRO A 223 5.02 7.05 -0.04
N SER A 224 6.08 6.99 0.77
CA SER A 224 5.98 6.78 2.23
C SER A 224 5.29 7.95 2.91
N ASN A 225 5.49 9.17 2.40
CA ASN A 225 4.63 10.30 2.74
C ASN A 225 4.17 11.02 1.49
N PHE A 226 2.93 11.48 1.51
CA PHE A 226 2.37 12.33 0.47
C PHE A 226 1.55 13.41 1.14
N TRP A 227 1.79 14.68 0.83
CA TRP A 227 1.11 15.79 1.53
C TRP A 227 0.84 16.97 0.63
N ALA A 228 -0.22 17.72 0.95
CA ALA A 228 -0.42 19.04 0.39
C ALA A 228 0.66 19.99 0.92
N HIS A 229 1.22 20.84 0.05
CA HIS A 229 2.28 21.78 0.42
C HIS A 229 1.86 22.74 1.55
N ASP A 230 0.56 23.04 1.68
CA ASP A 230 0.01 23.84 2.79
C ASP A 230 -0.18 23.06 4.10
N ARG A 231 0.13 21.76 4.10
CA ARG A 231 -0.02 20.82 5.21
C ARG A 231 -1.46 20.68 5.72
N SER A 232 -2.44 20.96 4.86
CA SER A 232 -3.86 20.75 5.18
C SER A 232 -4.20 19.28 5.41
N TRP A 233 -3.46 18.36 4.78
CA TRP A 233 -3.51 16.92 5.02
C TRP A 233 -2.14 16.28 4.74
N VAL A 234 -1.88 15.13 5.38
CA VAL A 234 -0.65 14.35 5.25
C VAL A 234 -1.00 12.85 5.22
N LEU A 235 -0.43 12.13 4.26
CA LEU A 235 -0.39 10.67 4.23
C LEU A 235 0.92 10.16 4.82
N CYS A 236 0.85 9.03 5.52
CA CYS A 236 2.02 8.26 5.90
C CYS A 236 1.76 6.75 5.73
N THR A 237 2.57 6.11 4.92
CA THR A 237 2.71 4.65 4.83
C THR A 237 4.07 4.31 5.41
N ASP A 238 4.06 3.82 6.64
CA ASP A 238 5.29 3.30 7.23
C ASP A 238 5.70 2.00 6.51
N TYR A 239 7.00 1.84 6.30
CA TYR A 239 7.60 0.74 5.56
C TYR A 239 7.14 -0.66 6.04
N ASP A 240 6.96 -0.88 7.34
CA ASP A 240 6.59 -2.18 7.93
C ASP A 240 5.06 -2.34 8.13
N LEU A 241 4.26 -1.36 7.69
CA LEU A 241 2.82 -1.36 7.91
C LEU A 241 2.04 -1.84 6.68
N TRP A 242 0.86 -2.39 6.98
CA TRP A 242 -0.14 -2.84 6.02
C TRP A 242 -1.31 -1.85 5.91
N ALA A 243 -1.05 -0.60 6.32
CA ALA A 243 -2.02 0.48 6.24
C ALA A 243 -1.31 1.83 6.05
N THR A 244 -2.05 2.76 5.44
CA THR A 244 -1.63 4.14 5.22
C THR A 244 -2.48 5.06 6.09
N LYS A 245 -1.85 5.85 6.95
CA LYS A 245 -2.53 6.88 7.74
C LYS A 245 -2.82 8.09 6.85
N LEU A 246 -4.05 8.59 6.90
CA LEU A 246 -4.43 9.90 6.41
C LEU A 246 -4.79 10.79 7.60
N ALA A 247 -4.00 11.84 7.79
CA ALA A 247 -4.24 12.92 8.74
C ALA A 247 -4.76 14.15 7.99
N GLY A 248 -5.88 14.73 8.44
CA GLY A 248 -6.48 15.86 7.74
C GLY A 248 -7.83 16.33 8.29
N PRO A 249 -8.54 17.18 7.54
CA PRO A 249 -9.84 17.73 7.95
C PRO A 249 -10.87 16.62 8.11
N THR A 250 -11.72 16.70 9.15
CA THR A 250 -12.79 15.72 9.39
C THR A 250 -13.64 15.40 8.15
N PRO A 251 -14.03 16.36 7.29
CA PRO A 251 -14.79 16.02 6.07
C PRO A 251 -14.03 15.09 5.10
N LEU A 252 -12.71 15.21 5.01
CA LEU A 252 -11.87 14.32 4.20
C LEU A 252 -11.80 12.92 4.83
N VAL A 253 -11.63 12.86 6.16
CA VAL A 253 -11.59 11.58 6.89
C VAL A 253 -12.92 10.83 6.80
N GLU A 254 -14.05 11.53 6.95
CA GLU A 254 -15.38 10.93 6.79
C GLU A 254 -15.63 10.42 5.36
N ALA A 255 -15.16 11.15 4.34
CA ALA A 255 -15.25 10.68 2.96
C ALA A 255 -14.47 9.39 2.73
N LEU A 256 -13.28 9.28 3.33
CA LEU A 256 -12.47 8.07 3.27
C LEU A 256 -13.13 6.88 3.98
N LEU A 257 -13.69 7.10 5.17
CA LEU A 257 -14.38 6.05 5.94
C LEU A 257 -15.70 5.59 5.29
N GLY A 258 -16.34 6.46 4.53
CA GLY A 258 -17.56 6.18 3.80
C GLY A 258 -17.35 5.61 2.39
N ASP A 259 -16.10 5.48 1.93
CA ASP A 259 -15.81 5.02 0.57
C ASP A 259 -16.12 3.53 0.39
N ALA A 260 -16.72 3.20 -0.76
CA ALA A 260 -17.17 1.85 -1.08
C ALA A 260 -16.10 0.99 -1.77
N GLU A 261 -14.94 1.56 -2.13
CA GLU A 261 -13.84 0.86 -2.80
C GLU A 261 -12.67 0.65 -1.85
N ILE A 262 -12.27 1.70 -1.11
CA ILE A 262 -11.23 1.65 -0.08
C ILE A 262 -11.82 1.17 1.25
N GLU A 263 -11.06 0.40 2.02
CA GLU A 263 -11.39 0.09 3.42
C GLU A 263 -10.59 0.98 4.35
N ALA A 264 -11.27 1.72 5.21
CA ALA A 264 -10.60 2.57 6.18
C ALA A 264 -11.23 2.45 7.57
N VAL A 265 -10.41 2.68 8.59
CA VAL A 265 -10.83 2.64 10.00
C VAL A 265 -10.23 3.79 10.80
N ARG A 266 -10.95 4.23 11.83
CA ARG A 266 -10.34 5.04 12.90
C ARG A 266 -9.72 4.12 13.94
N LEU A 267 -8.52 4.47 14.40
CA LEU A 267 -7.83 3.76 15.49
C LEU A 267 -7.71 4.71 16.69
N PRO A 268 -8.50 4.52 17.77
CA PRO A 268 -8.54 5.44 18.93
C PRO A 268 -7.21 5.59 19.70
N TRP A 269 -6.27 4.67 19.51
CA TRP A 269 -4.96 4.68 20.16
C TRP A 269 -3.83 5.16 19.24
N ALA A 270 -4.12 5.43 17.96
CA ALA A 270 -3.15 5.78 16.93
C ALA A 270 -3.57 7.07 16.20
N HIS A 271 -3.81 8.10 17.01
CA HIS A 271 -4.06 9.47 16.55
C HIS A 271 -2.81 10.12 15.98
#